data_AF-A0A437SNB6-F1
#
_entry.id   AF-A0A437SNB6-F1
#
_cell.length_a   1.000
_cell.length_b   1.000
_cell.length_c   1.000
_cell.angle_alpha   90.00
_cell.angle_beta   90.00
_cell.angle_gamma   90.00
#
_symmetry.space_group_name_H-M   'P 1'
#
loop_
_entity.id
_entity.type
_entity.pdbx_description
1 polymer ?
#
loop_
_entity_poly.entity_id
_entity_poly.type
_entity_poly.pdbx_seq_one_letter_code
_entity_poly.pdbx_strand_id
1 'polypeptide(L)'
;MNQKEPIEFIEKAGACIVSKNIINKTGKLKWILREQSIDAVDNGWRFFSEIDDDDYINDPDNLVVCDFNTVANIEPAILGIYELPIGSDLQLVSENGKIRFVDNLTGKEV
;
A
#
# COMPACT_ATOMS: atom_id res chain seq x y z
N MET A 1 -5.96 -26.40 -9.48
CA MET A 1 -5.20 -25.55 -8.54
C MET A 1 -6.23 -24.83 -7.69
N ASN A 2 -6.23 -25.03 -6.37
CA ASN A 2 -7.15 -24.30 -5.49
C ASN A 2 -6.70 -22.84 -5.46
N GLN A 3 -7.33 -22.00 -6.28
CA GLN A 3 -7.28 -20.57 -6.05
C GLN A 3 -8.10 -20.33 -4.78
N LYS A 4 -7.42 -20.06 -3.66
CA LYS A 4 -8.11 -19.55 -2.48
C LYS A 4 -8.68 -18.19 -2.87
N GLU A 5 -9.97 -17.99 -2.62
CA GLU A 5 -10.59 -16.67 -2.77
C GLU A 5 -9.83 -15.66 -1.90
N PRO A 6 -9.62 -14.42 -2.39
CA PRO A 6 -8.98 -13.38 -1.61
C PRO A 6 -9.78 -13.12 -0.33
N ILE A 7 -9.06 -12.96 0.78
CA ILE A 7 -9.66 -12.74 2.10
C ILE A 7 -10.12 -11.28 2.19
N GLU A 8 -11.36 -11.04 2.60
CA GLU A 8 -11.82 -9.73 3.05
C GLU A 8 -11.43 -9.56 4.52
N PHE A 9 -10.49 -8.65 4.80
CA PHE A 9 -10.02 -8.36 6.15
C PHE A 9 -10.79 -7.20 6.78
N ILE A 10 -11.09 -6.17 5.98
CA ILE A 10 -11.79 -4.96 6.39
C ILE A 10 -13.00 -4.80 5.48
N GLU A 11 -14.20 -4.84 6.06
CA GLU A 11 -15.44 -4.63 5.32
C GLU A 11 -15.45 -3.21 4.75
N LYS A 12 -15.73 -3.08 3.44
CA LYS A 12 -15.81 -1.77 2.74
C LYS A 12 -14.55 -0.92 2.95
N ALA A 13 -13.38 -1.54 2.88
CA ALA A 13 -12.09 -0.87 3.04
C ALA A 13 -11.82 0.26 2.01
N GLY A 14 -12.61 0.31 0.93
CA GLY A 14 -12.44 1.26 -0.14
C GLY A 14 -11.28 0.92 -1.07
N ALA A 15 -11.18 1.68 -2.15
CA ALA A 15 -10.15 1.53 -3.16
C ALA A 15 -8.91 2.36 -2.81
N CYS A 16 -7.76 1.90 -3.27
CA CYS A 16 -6.46 2.56 -3.14
C CYS A 16 -5.75 2.57 -4.50
N ILE A 17 -4.75 3.43 -4.64
CA ILE A 17 -3.89 3.45 -5.82
C ILE A 17 -2.63 2.65 -5.52
N VAL A 18 -2.26 1.76 -6.43
CA VAL A 18 -1.19 0.79 -6.21
C VAL A 18 -0.31 0.72 -7.45
N SER A 19 1.00 0.68 -7.25
CA SER A 19 1.93 0.34 -8.32
C SER A 19 1.70 -1.06 -8.86
N LYS A 20 1.68 -1.21 -10.19
CA LYS A 20 1.61 -2.52 -10.85
C LYS A 20 2.80 -3.41 -10.48
N ASN A 21 3.93 -2.88 -10.02
CA ASN A 21 5.06 -3.69 -9.57
C ASN A 21 4.73 -4.52 -8.31
N ILE A 22 3.88 -3.99 -7.42
CA ILE A 22 3.37 -4.73 -6.25
C ILE A 22 2.41 -5.84 -6.71
N ILE A 23 1.44 -5.48 -7.56
CA ILE A 23 0.40 -6.39 -8.04
C ILE A 23 1.01 -7.57 -8.83
N ASN A 24 1.98 -7.27 -9.69
CA ASN A 24 2.68 -8.26 -10.51
C ASN A 24 3.79 -9.00 -9.75
N LYS A 25 4.04 -8.65 -8.48
CA LYS A 25 5.08 -9.24 -7.62
C LYS A 25 6.50 -9.09 -8.20
N THR A 26 6.74 -8.03 -8.96
CA THR A 26 8.07 -7.67 -9.49
C THR A 26 8.85 -6.77 -8.53
N GLY A 27 8.15 -6.03 -7.68
CA GLY A 27 8.71 -5.23 -6.59
C GLY A 27 7.95 -5.44 -5.28
N LYS A 28 8.65 -5.34 -4.15
CA LYS A 28 8.01 -5.43 -2.82
C LYS A 28 7.44 -4.07 -2.41
N LEU A 29 6.33 -4.08 -1.68
CA LEU A 29 5.77 -2.88 -1.07
C LEU A 29 6.81 -2.21 -0.16
N LYS A 30 7.02 -0.90 -0.35
CA LYS A 30 8.03 -0.13 0.39
C LYS A 30 7.51 1.22 0.84
N TRP A 31 6.96 2.01 -0.06
CA TRP A 31 6.52 3.37 0.22
C TRP A 31 5.01 3.43 0.33
N ILE A 32 4.52 4.13 1.34
CA ILE A 32 3.11 4.16 1.69
C ILE A 32 2.72 5.59 2.03
N LEU A 33 1.76 6.13 1.29
CA LEU A 33 1.24 7.47 1.52
C LEU A 33 -0.26 7.39 1.79
N ARG A 34 -0.78 8.29 2.62
CA ARG A 34 -2.21 8.56 2.70
C ARG A 34 -2.51 9.98 2.27
N GLU A 35 -3.15 10.12 1.14
CA GLU A 35 -3.56 11.40 0.57
C GLU A 35 -5.04 11.68 0.82
N GLN A 36 -5.47 12.88 0.46
CA GLN A 36 -6.89 13.20 0.41
C GLN A 36 -7.58 12.32 -0.63
N SER A 37 -8.70 11.71 -0.27
CA SER A 37 -9.53 10.94 -1.20
C SER A 37 -9.91 11.78 -2.43
N ILE A 38 -9.77 11.19 -3.61
CA ILE A 38 -10.15 11.80 -4.89
C ILE A 38 -11.67 11.73 -5.09
N ASP A 39 -12.31 10.64 -4.65
CA ASP A 39 -13.75 10.43 -4.74
C ASP A 39 -14.29 9.62 -3.55
N ALA A 40 -15.55 9.18 -3.63
CA ALA A 40 -16.23 8.47 -2.54
C ALA A 40 -15.74 7.03 -2.33
N VAL A 41 -15.06 6.42 -3.30
CA VAL A 41 -14.56 5.04 -3.19
C VAL A 41 -13.08 5.02 -2.83
N ASP A 42 -12.32 6.06 -3.16
CA ASP A 42 -10.92 6.22 -2.78
C ASP A 42 -10.75 6.41 -1.26
N ASN A 43 -10.02 5.52 -0.61
CA ASN A 43 -9.74 5.59 0.84
C ASN A 43 -8.49 6.43 1.18
N GLY A 44 -7.82 6.97 0.15
CA GLY A 44 -6.65 7.84 0.25
C GLY A 44 -5.31 7.10 0.28
N TRP A 45 -5.28 5.78 0.43
CA TRP A 45 -4.02 5.03 0.47
C TRP A 45 -3.38 4.95 -0.93
N ARG A 46 -2.05 5.11 -0.94
CA ARG A 46 -1.16 4.93 -2.10
C ARG A 46 -0.04 3.96 -1.71
N PHE A 47 0.20 2.97 -2.54
CA PHE A 47 1.21 1.94 -2.27
C PHE A 47 2.19 1.81 -3.44
N PHE A 48 3.49 2.01 -3.15
CA PHE A 48 4.55 1.92 -4.13
C PHE A 48 5.63 0.92 -3.72
N SER A 49 6.28 0.37 -4.72
CA SER A 49 7.28 -0.68 -4.57
C SER A 49 8.67 -0.09 -4.31
N GLU A 50 9.58 -0.94 -3.82
CA GLU A 50 10.99 -0.57 -3.59
C GLU A 50 11.76 -0.25 -4.88
N ILE A 51 11.24 -0.65 -6.05
CA ILE A 51 11.86 -0.41 -7.36
C ILE A 51 11.17 0.70 -8.15
N ASP A 52 10.11 1.31 -7.61
CA ASP A 52 9.44 2.43 -8.25
C ASP A 52 10.26 3.71 -8.05
N ASP A 53 10.42 4.47 -9.12
CA ASP A 53 10.98 5.82 -9.12
C ASP A 53 9.93 6.84 -9.57
N ASP A 54 10.30 8.12 -9.53
CA ASP A 54 9.41 9.23 -9.87
C ASP A 54 8.88 9.11 -11.31
N ASP A 55 9.72 8.71 -12.28
CA ASP A 55 9.30 8.58 -13.67
C ASP A 55 8.26 7.45 -13.82
N TYR A 56 8.45 6.33 -13.12
CA TYR A 56 7.53 5.20 -13.16
C TYR A 56 6.17 5.53 -12.54
N ILE A 57 6.15 6.16 -11.36
CA ILE A 57 4.89 6.45 -10.64
C ILE A 57 4.11 7.62 -11.25
N ASN A 58 4.78 8.52 -11.97
CA ASN A 58 4.12 9.63 -12.66
C ASN A 58 3.40 9.21 -13.95
N ASP A 59 3.59 7.97 -14.41
CA ASP A 59 2.80 7.38 -15.49
C ASP A 59 1.58 6.62 -14.93
N PRO A 60 0.34 7.10 -15.15
CA PRO A 60 -0.86 6.44 -14.65
C PRO A 60 -1.05 5.03 -15.24
N ASP A 61 -0.46 4.71 -16.39
CA ASP A 61 -0.49 3.35 -16.95
C ASP A 61 0.32 2.35 -16.13
N ASN A 62 1.18 2.82 -15.21
CA ASN A 62 1.93 1.98 -14.28
C ASN A 62 1.21 1.77 -12.94
N LEU A 63 0.08 2.44 -12.73
CA LEU A 63 -0.72 2.37 -11.52
C LEU A 63 -2.03 1.62 -11.76
N VAL A 64 -2.65 1.16 -10.67
CA VAL A 64 -3.98 0.55 -10.70
C VAL A 64 -4.78 0.97 -9.48
N VAL A 65 -6.09 1.13 -9.66
CA VAL A 65 -7.04 1.29 -8.57
C VAL A 65 -7.59 -0.08 -8.21
N CYS A 66 -7.42 -0.51 -6.97
CA CYS A 66 -7.99 -1.77 -6.47
C CYS A 66 -8.45 -1.66 -5.03
N ASP A 67 -9.28 -2.61 -4.58
CA ASP A 67 -9.70 -2.70 -3.19
C ASP A 67 -8.48 -2.84 -2.27
N PHE A 68 -8.47 -2.15 -1.13
CA PHE A 68 -7.39 -2.23 -0.13
C PHE A 68 -7.11 -3.67 0.31
N ASN A 69 -8.14 -4.52 0.41
CA ASN A 69 -7.97 -5.93 0.75
C ASN A 69 -7.13 -6.67 -0.30
N THR A 70 -7.09 -6.22 -1.56
CA THR A 70 -6.20 -6.78 -2.59
C THR A 70 -4.74 -6.63 -2.18
N VAL A 71 -4.35 -5.45 -1.69
CA VAL A 71 -2.99 -5.19 -1.21
C VAL A 71 -2.75 -5.91 0.11
N ALA A 72 -3.73 -5.97 1.01
CA ALA A 72 -3.61 -6.70 2.29
C ALA A 72 -3.45 -8.22 2.09
N ASN A 73 -3.96 -8.80 1.01
CA ASN A 73 -3.69 -10.19 0.63
C ASN A 73 -2.25 -10.40 0.12
N ILE A 74 -1.57 -9.34 -0.34
CA ILE A 74 -0.15 -9.37 -0.77
C ILE A 74 0.77 -9.12 0.42
N GLU A 75 0.49 -8.07 1.20
CA GLU A 75 1.25 -7.65 2.37
C GLU A 75 0.30 -7.37 3.55
N PRO A 76 -0.01 -8.39 4.37
CA PRO A 76 -0.95 -8.26 5.49
C PRO A 76 -0.52 -7.24 6.55
N ALA A 77 0.75 -6.84 6.62
CA ALA A 77 1.21 -5.86 7.60
C ALA A 77 0.46 -4.52 7.49
N ILE A 78 -0.03 -4.16 6.29
CA ILE A 78 -0.74 -2.88 6.08
C ILE A 78 -2.06 -2.78 6.85
N LEU A 79 -2.60 -3.89 7.33
CA LEU A 79 -3.79 -3.88 8.20
C LEU A 79 -3.55 -3.05 9.46
N GLY A 80 -2.31 -3.01 9.96
CA GLY A 80 -1.94 -2.25 11.15
C GLY A 80 -1.95 -0.73 10.98
N ILE A 81 -1.95 -0.24 9.73
CA ILE A 81 -1.88 1.20 9.44
C ILE A 81 -3.18 1.78 8.89
N TYR A 82 -4.22 0.96 8.65
CA TYR A 82 -5.42 1.39 7.92
C TYR A 82 -6.08 2.67 8.47
N GLU A 83 -6.06 2.86 9.79
CA GLU A 83 -6.67 3.99 10.49
C GLU A 83 -5.73 5.22 10.66
N LEU A 84 -4.48 5.15 10.17
CA LEU A 84 -3.55 6.28 10.29
C LEU A 84 -4.02 7.49 9.46
N PRO A 85 -3.80 8.72 9.93
CA PRO A 85 -4.44 9.91 9.36
C PRO A 85 -3.99 10.21 7.93
N ILE A 86 -4.79 11.01 7.21
CA ILE A 86 -4.36 11.66 5.97
C ILE A 86 -3.11 12.49 6.25
N GLY A 87 -2.13 12.44 5.34
CA GLY A 87 -0.79 12.98 5.51
C GLY A 87 0.23 11.98 6.08
N SER A 88 -0.18 10.73 6.34
CA SER A 88 0.77 9.67 6.67
C SER A 88 1.73 9.42 5.51
N ASP A 89 3.01 9.39 5.81
CA ASP A 89 4.10 9.08 4.89
C ASP A 89 5.03 8.08 5.56
N LEU A 90 4.93 6.82 5.14
CA LEU A 90 5.57 5.70 5.80
C LEU A 90 6.44 4.92 4.82
N GLN A 91 7.44 4.26 5.38
CA GLN A 91 8.12 3.17 4.72
C GLN A 91 7.94 1.85 5.49
N LEU A 92 7.73 0.77 4.74
CA LEU A 92 7.83 -0.58 5.27
C LEU A 92 9.30 -0.99 5.34
N VAL A 93 9.78 -1.38 6.52
CA VAL A 93 11.16 -1.83 6.72
C VAL A 93 11.14 -3.27 7.19
N SER A 94 11.86 -4.14 6.47
CA SER A 94 12.09 -5.53 6.87
C SER A 94 13.56 -5.73 7.23
N GLU A 95 13.84 -5.93 8.51
CA GLU A 95 15.18 -6.23 9.02
C GLU A 95 15.15 -7.47 9.92
N ASN A 96 16.06 -8.42 9.67
CA ASN A 96 16.17 -9.66 10.46
C ASN A 96 14.84 -10.43 10.58
N GLY A 97 14.00 -10.38 9.54
CA GLY A 97 12.68 -11.04 9.51
C GLY A 97 11.59 -10.32 10.31
N LYS A 98 11.87 -9.14 10.86
CA LYS A 98 10.87 -8.27 11.49
C LYS A 98 10.48 -7.14 10.54
N ILE A 99 9.18 -6.95 10.41
CA ILE A 99 8.59 -5.86 9.64
C ILE A 99 8.18 -4.77 10.61
N ARG A 100 8.48 -3.51 10.27
CA ARG A 100 8.06 -2.31 11.00
C ARG A 100 7.72 -1.19 10.03
N PHE A 101 6.82 -0.31 10.42
CA PHE A 101 6.54 0.93 9.69
C PHE A 101 7.36 2.06 10.29
N VAL A 102 8.04 2.84 9.45
CA VAL A 102 8.76 4.04 9.88
C VAL A 102 8.11 5.23 9.20
N ASP A 103 7.72 6.23 9.99
CA ASP A 103 7.25 7.52 9.50
C ASP A 103 8.43 8.31 8.90
N ASN A 104 8.33 8.65 7.62
CA ASN A 104 9.38 9.34 6.88
C ASN A 104 9.52 10.82 7.29
N LEU A 105 8.48 11.41 7.89
CA LEU A 105 8.51 12.80 8.38
C LEU A 105 9.24 12.90 9.73
N THR A 106 9.08 11.89 10.59
CA THR A 106 9.63 11.93 11.97
C THR A 106 10.81 10.99 12.19
N GLY A 107 11.01 10.01 11.31
CA GLY A 107 12.00 8.94 11.44
C GLY A 107 11.68 7.92 12.53
N LYS A 108 10.46 7.92 13.08
CA LYS A 108 10.05 7.06 14.19
C LYS A 108 9.26 5.85 13.69
N GLU A 109 9.36 4.76 14.44
CA GLU A 109 8.47 3.61 14.27
C GLU A 109 7.05 3.99 14.72
N VAL A 110 6.05 3.48 14.00
CA VAL A 110 4.62 3.74 14.21
C VAL A 110 3.92 2.54 14.82
#